data_AF-A0A0C2X2P7-F1
#
_entry.id   AF-A0A0C2X2P7-F1
#
_cell.length_a   1.000
_cell.length_b   1.000
_cell.length_c   1.000
_cell.angle_alpha   90.00
_cell.angle_beta   90.00
_cell.angle_gamma   90.00
#
_symmetry.space_group_name_H-M   'P 1'
#
loop_
_entity.id
_entity.type
_entity.pdbx_description
1 polymer ?
#
loop_
_entity_poly.entity_id
_entity_poly.type
_entity_poly.pdbx_seq_one_letter_code
_entity_poly.pdbx_strand_id
1 'polypeptide(L)'
;MFPGVWMCCAKNSKLLILFTDIAIMNIMQSYNFIRFAVIVSDVLVVHCNRVLHVKTPDLLRTIFTAHLRVFGLDSSEATRRLLLLFAGYSLQSPAAIEARLFTQARQVWQHVTASQRIQPQFLDYFDFNVMSHSVQIRPEGFRLHFTDRNHPNYLFKPQYHKNIPIDNLACLMESSWVRLFEPTWLIYH
;
A
#
# COMPACT_ATOMS: atom_id res chain seq x y z
N MET A 1 7.16 1.60 21.24
CA MET A 1 7.07 1.44 19.77
C MET A 1 8.49 1.46 19.24
N PHE A 2 8.86 0.47 18.42
CA PHE A 2 10.24 0.33 17.98
C PHE A 2 10.52 1.20 16.75
N PRO A 3 11.51 2.11 16.79
CA PRO A 3 11.87 2.90 15.62
C PRO A 3 12.43 1.99 14.53
N GLY A 4 11.89 2.07 13.33
CA GLY A 4 12.37 1.32 12.17
C GLY A 4 11.27 0.60 11.40
N VAL A 5 11.69 -0.01 10.29
CA VAL A 5 10.86 -0.85 9.44
C VAL A 5 11.08 -2.30 9.85
N TRP A 6 9.99 -3.02 10.07
CA TRP A 6 10.01 -4.39 10.56
C TRP A 6 9.34 -5.32 9.56
N MET A 7 9.83 -6.55 9.50
CA MET A 7 9.28 -7.58 8.64
C MET A 7 9.14 -8.90 9.39
N CYS A 8 8.02 -9.60 9.20
CA CYS A 8 7.80 -10.90 9.80
C CYS A 8 6.95 -11.81 8.91
N CYS A 9 7.10 -13.13 9.10
CA CYS A 9 6.20 -14.11 8.50
C CYS A 9 4.97 -14.31 9.39
N ALA A 10 3.78 -14.30 8.81
CA ALA A 10 2.57 -14.62 9.55
C ALA A 10 2.53 -16.12 9.90
N LYS A 11 2.18 -16.42 11.15
CA LYS A 11 2.17 -17.79 11.70
C LYS A 11 1.40 -18.75 10.79
N ASN A 12 2.03 -19.88 10.47
CA ASN A 12 1.47 -20.96 9.64
C ASN A 12 0.99 -20.51 8.25
N SER A 13 1.64 -19.52 7.64
CA SER A 13 1.32 -19.06 6.29
C SER A 13 2.57 -18.58 5.55
N LYS A 14 2.45 -18.41 4.22
CA LYS A 14 3.52 -17.87 3.37
C LYS A 14 3.43 -16.34 3.22
N LEU A 15 2.74 -15.67 4.13
CA LEU A 15 2.56 -14.22 4.09
C LEU A 15 3.71 -13.52 4.79
N LEU A 16 4.33 -12.59 4.06
CA LEU A 16 5.33 -11.68 4.59
C LEU A 16 4.64 -10.35 4.92
N ILE A 17 4.82 -9.88 6.15
CA ILE A 17 4.21 -8.65 6.65
C ILE A 17 5.33 -7.65 6.87
N LEU A 18 5.26 -6.52 6.18
CA LEU A 18 6.11 -5.34 6.40
C LEU A 18 5.30 -4.30 7.18
N PHE A 19 5.84 -3.79 8.29
CA PHE A 19 5.17 -2.78 9.10
C PHE A 19 6.14 -1.73 9.65
N THR A 20 5.62 -0.52 9.82
CA THR A 20 6.31 0.60 10.47
C THR A 20 5.27 1.55 11.04
N ASP A 21 5.67 2.39 11.99
CA ASP A 21 4.95 3.64 12.24
C ASP A 21 5.58 4.77 11.42
N ILE A 22 4.81 5.37 10.51
CA ILE A 22 5.26 6.50 9.70
C ILE A 22 5.20 7.83 10.46
N ALA A 23 4.49 7.89 11.60
CA ALA A 23 4.35 9.10 12.40
C ALA A 23 5.63 9.46 13.17
N ILE A 24 6.50 8.48 13.42
CA ILE A 24 7.80 8.67 14.07
C ILE A 24 8.93 8.98 13.07
N MET A 25 8.66 8.93 11.77
CA MET A 25 9.62 9.20 10.70
C MET A 25 9.58 10.67 10.28
N ASN A 26 10.72 11.20 9.82
CA ASN A 26 10.73 12.50 9.16
C ASN A 26 10.10 12.42 7.76
N ILE A 27 9.76 13.57 7.16
CA ILE A 27 9.02 13.63 5.87
C ILE A 27 9.73 12.82 4.78
N MET A 28 11.06 12.91 4.68
CA MET A 28 11.83 12.19 3.65
C MET A 28 11.86 10.68 3.89
N GLN A 29 12.04 10.26 5.14
CA GLN A 29 11.98 8.85 5.53
C GLN A 29 10.60 8.25 5.25
N SER A 30 9.52 8.94 5.64
CA SER A 30 8.15 8.50 5.37
C SER A 30 7.90 8.40 3.87
N TYR A 31 8.34 9.39 3.10
CA TYR A 31 8.21 9.40 1.64
C TYR A 31 8.93 8.22 0.98
N ASN A 32 10.18 7.95 1.38
CA ASN A 32 10.97 6.83 0.86
C ASN A 32 10.39 5.48 1.30
N PHE A 33 9.88 5.37 2.53
CA PHE A 33 9.21 4.16 2.98
C PHE A 33 7.94 3.86 2.18
N ILE A 34 7.10 4.86 1.92
CA ILE A 34 5.88 4.68 1.12
C ILE A 34 6.25 4.19 -0.30
N ARG A 35 7.30 4.75 -0.91
CA ARG A 35 7.81 4.29 -2.20
C ARG A 35 8.29 2.84 -2.14
N PHE A 36 9.05 2.49 -1.10
CA PHE A 36 9.52 1.13 -0.88
C PHE A 36 8.35 0.15 -0.74
N ALA A 37 7.37 0.46 0.11
CA ALA A 37 6.17 -0.34 0.32
C ALA A 37 5.37 -0.55 -0.98
N VAL A 38 5.23 0.48 -1.82
CA VAL A 38 4.57 0.36 -3.13
C VAL A 38 5.34 -0.57 -4.07
N ILE A 39 6.68 -0.60 -4.02
CA ILE A 39 7.51 -1.49 -4.84
C ILE A 39 7.41 -2.94 -4.40
N VAL A 40 7.29 -3.23 -3.10
CA VAL A 40 7.43 -4.60 -2.57
C VAL A 40 6.11 -5.28 -2.18
N SER A 41 5.04 -4.52 -1.93
CA SER A 41 3.77 -5.08 -1.41
C SER A 41 2.72 -5.34 -2.50
N ASP A 42 2.00 -6.45 -2.40
CA ASP A 42 0.79 -6.73 -3.21
C ASP A 42 -0.46 -6.06 -2.59
N VAL A 43 -0.47 -5.91 -1.26
CA VAL A 43 -1.54 -5.26 -0.50
C VAL A 43 -0.90 -4.23 0.42
N LEU A 44 -1.35 -2.98 0.31
CA LEU A 44 -0.92 -1.89 1.18
C LEU A 44 -2.03 -1.59 2.20
N VAL A 45 -1.76 -1.88 3.47
CA VAL A 45 -2.70 -1.61 4.56
C VAL A 45 -2.43 -0.22 5.13
N VAL A 46 -3.40 0.67 4.98
CA VAL A 46 -3.38 2.01 5.57
C VAL A 46 -4.20 1.98 6.84
N HIS A 47 -3.53 2.07 7.99
CA HIS A 47 -4.22 2.16 9.26
C HIS A 47 -4.84 3.56 9.41
N CYS A 48 -6.17 3.66 9.46
CA CYS A 48 -6.88 4.92 9.67
C CYS A 48 -7.37 5.02 11.11
N ASN A 49 -6.60 5.72 11.96
CA ASN A 49 -7.14 6.27 13.20
C ASN A 49 -7.79 7.64 12.96
N ARG A 50 -8.46 8.21 13.97
CA ARG A 50 -9.12 9.54 13.90
C ARG A 50 -8.20 10.66 13.36
N VAL A 51 -6.89 10.57 13.61
CA VAL A 51 -5.90 11.57 13.17
C VAL A 51 -5.47 11.34 11.72
N LEU A 52 -5.32 10.08 11.30
CA LEU A 52 -4.95 9.72 9.92
C LEU A 52 -6.03 10.07 8.91
N HIS A 53 -7.32 10.10 9.30
CA HIS A 53 -8.39 10.59 8.41
C HIS A 53 -8.09 11.97 7.81
N VAL A 54 -7.50 12.88 8.59
CA VAL A 54 -7.16 14.25 8.16
C VAL A 54 -5.97 14.28 7.21
N LYS A 55 -4.98 13.40 7.40
CA LYS A 55 -3.77 13.30 6.58
C LYS A 55 -3.90 12.35 5.38
N THR A 56 -5.04 11.66 5.24
CA THR A 56 -5.27 10.67 4.18
C THR A 56 -4.99 11.21 2.77
N PRO A 57 -5.40 12.45 2.40
CA PRO A 57 -5.16 12.96 1.04
C PRO A 57 -3.67 13.09 0.69
N ASP A 58 -2.83 13.53 1.62
CA ASP A 58 -1.38 13.67 1.38
C ASP A 58 -0.68 12.32 1.31
N LEU A 59 -1.11 11.36 2.15
CA LEU A 59 -0.65 9.99 2.10
C LEU A 59 -1.03 9.33 0.77
N LEU A 60 -2.28 9.48 0.34
CA LEU A 60 -2.78 9.00 -0.95
C LEU A 60 -2.01 9.62 -2.11
N ARG A 61 -1.79 10.94 -2.10
CA ARG A 61 -1.00 11.64 -3.11
C ARG A 61 0.40 11.04 -3.22
N THR A 62 1.02 10.76 -2.08
CA THR A 62 2.35 10.13 -2.01
C THR A 62 2.32 8.72 -2.58
N ILE A 63 1.34 7.89 -2.19
CA ILE A 63 1.17 6.52 -2.70
C ILE A 63 0.97 6.51 -4.22
N PHE A 64 0.08 7.35 -4.74
CA PHE A 64 -0.20 7.43 -6.18
C PHE A 64 0.99 7.93 -6.98
N THR A 65 1.66 8.99 -6.49
CA THR A 65 2.88 9.49 -7.11
C THR A 65 3.99 8.44 -7.10
N ALA A 66 4.14 7.70 -6.00
CA ALA A 66 5.10 6.62 -5.89
C ALA A 66 4.80 5.49 -6.88
N HIS A 67 3.53 5.06 -6.96
CA HIS A 67 3.11 4.00 -7.89
C HIS A 67 3.37 4.39 -9.34
N LEU A 68 2.94 5.58 -9.77
CA LEU A 68 3.19 6.09 -11.12
C LEU A 68 4.68 6.24 -11.43
N ARG A 69 5.50 6.64 -10.46
CA ARG A 69 6.96 6.74 -10.66
C ARG A 69 7.64 5.38 -10.81
N VAL A 70 7.11 4.35 -10.16
CA VAL A 70 7.68 3.01 -10.18
C VAL A 70 7.24 2.24 -11.42
N PHE A 71 5.94 2.29 -11.76
CA PHE A 71 5.36 1.46 -12.81
C PHE A 71 5.08 2.23 -14.12
N GLY A 72 5.12 3.56 -14.09
CA GLY A 72 4.81 4.40 -15.25
C GLY A 72 3.32 4.40 -15.62
N LEU A 73 2.98 5.17 -16.66
CA LEU A 73 1.64 5.19 -17.26
C LEU A 73 1.56 4.32 -18.53
N ASP A 74 2.68 4.17 -19.23
CA ASP A 74 2.77 3.58 -20.58
C ASP A 74 3.45 2.20 -20.62
N SER A 75 3.75 1.59 -19.48
CA SER A 75 4.34 0.25 -19.49
C SER A 75 3.28 -0.77 -19.94
N SER A 76 3.61 -1.74 -20.79
CA SER A 76 2.73 -2.91 -21.01
C SER A 76 2.50 -3.70 -19.71
N GLU A 77 3.28 -3.40 -18.66
CA GLU A 77 3.12 -3.82 -17.28
C GLU A 77 2.23 -2.88 -16.42
N ALA A 78 1.50 -1.95 -17.04
CA ALA A 78 0.57 -0.98 -16.42
C ALA A 78 -0.64 -1.61 -15.70
N THR A 79 -0.57 -2.89 -15.35
CA THR A 79 -1.58 -3.59 -14.53
C THR A 79 -0.99 -4.31 -13.33
N ARG A 80 0.13 -3.83 -12.77
CA ARG A 80 0.48 -4.16 -11.37
C ARG A 80 -0.41 -3.37 -10.43
N ARG A 81 -1.67 -3.81 -10.38
CA ARG A 81 -2.71 -3.19 -9.57
C ARG A 81 -2.36 -3.36 -8.10
N LEU A 82 -2.47 -2.31 -7.29
CA LEU A 82 -2.22 -2.40 -5.85
C LEU A 82 -3.56 -2.41 -5.10
N LEU A 83 -3.73 -3.32 -4.14
CA LEU A 83 -4.86 -3.22 -3.22
C LEU A 83 -4.54 -2.21 -2.11
N LEU A 84 -5.34 -1.15 -2.03
CA LEU A 84 -5.35 -0.22 -0.90
C LEU A 84 -6.42 -0.65 0.10
N LEU A 85 -5.97 -1.21 1.22
CA LEU A 85 -6.85 -1.65 2.31
C LEU A 85 -6.83 -0.64 3.44
N PHE A 86 -7.96 -0.02 3.72
CA PHE A 86 -8.13 0.88 4.85
C PHE A 86 -8.64 0.12 6.07
N ALA A 87 -7.94 0.28 7.19
CA ALA A 87 -8.19 -0.47 8.40
C ALA A 87 -8.17 0.47 9.62
N GLY A 88 -9.23 0.54 10.43
CA GLY A 88 -9.13 1.17 11.76
C GLY A 88 -10.46 1.45 12.45
N TYR A 89 -10.38 2.11 13.61
CA TYR A 89 -11.53 2.45 14.45
C TYR A 89 -12.27 3.67 13.91
N SER A 90 -13.56 3.50 13.61
CA SER A 90 -14.47 4.61 13.35
C SER A 90 -15.84 4.36 13.98
N LEU A 91 -16.47 5.43 14.43
CA LEU A 91 -17.85 5.44 14.93
C LEU A 91 -18.89 5.52 13.78
N GLN A 92 -18.44 5.72 12.55
CA GLN A 92 -19.30 5.81 11.36
C GLN A 92 -19.55 4.43 10.75
N SER A 93 -20.64 4.27 10.00
CA SER A 93 -20.90 3.02 9.29
C SER A 93 -19.80 2.73 8.25
N PRO A 94 -19.37 1.47 8.07
CA PRO A 94 -18.32 1.11 7.11
C PRO A 94 -18.58 1.63 5.70
N ALA A 95 -19.82 1.53 5.21
CA ALA A 95 -20.21 1.99 3.88
C ALA A 95 -20.05 3.52 3.71
N ALA A 96 -20.35 4.31 4.74
CA ALA A 96 -20.16 5.76 4.68
C ALA A 96 -18.66 6.14 4.63
N ILE A 97 -17.83 5.41 5.38
CA ILE A 97 -16.38 5.62 5.39
C ILE A 97 -15.79 5.24 4.04
N GLU A 98 -16.20 4.11 3.49
CA GLU A 98 -15.78 3.64 2.17
C GLU A 98 -16.14 4.64 1.07
N ALA A 99 -17.40 5.07 0.98
CA ALA A 99 -17.82 6.04 -0.03
C ALA A 99 -17.03 7.35 0.07
N ARG A 100 -16.79 7.84 1.29
CA ARG A 100 -16.01 9.07 1.52
C ARG A 100 -14.54 8.90 1.11
N LEU A 101 -13.88 7.86 1.60
CA LEU A 101 -12.46 7.61 1.30
C LEU A 101 -12.25 7.33 -0.19
N PHE A 102 -13.17 6.59 -0.82
CA PHE A 102 -13.13 6.32 -2.25
C PHE A 102 -13.28 7.61 -3.07
N THR A 103 -14.20 8.50 -2.67
CA THR A 103 -14.36 9.81 -3.31
C THR A 103 -13.09 10.65 -3.17
N GLN A 104 -12.49 10.69 -1.97
CA GLN A 104 -11.22 11.38 -1.74
C GLN A 104 -10.07 10.79 -2.57
N ALA A 105 -9.97 9.46 -2.64
CA ALA A 105 -8.98 8.77 -3.46
C ALA A 105 -9.10 9.14 -4.94
N ARG A 106 -10.32 9.15 -5.49
CA ARG A 106 -10.54 9.57 -6.88
C ARG A 106 -10.16 11.02 -7.13
N GLN A 107 -10.49 11.93 -6.21
CA GLN A 107 -10.13 13.35 -6.34
C GLN A 107 -8.61 13.55 -6.31
N VAL A 108 -7.91 12.87 -5.38
CA VAL A 108 -6.45 12.94 -5.30
C VAL A 108 -5.80 12.31 -6.54
N TRP A 109 -6.35 11.21 -7.04
CA TRP A 109 -5.89 10.58 -8.28
C TRP A 109 -5.97 11.54 -9.47
N GLN A 110 -7.14 12.15 -9.69
CA GLN A 110 -7.35 13.15 -10.75
C GLN A 110 -6.34 14.30 -10.68
N HIS A 111 -6.02 14.76 -9.47
CA HIS A 111 -5.02 15.80 -9.27
C HIS A 111 -3.60 15.32 -9.62
N VAL A 112 -3.23 14.10 -9.22
CA VAL A 112 -1.93 13.50 -9.52
C VAL A 112 -1.75 13.26 -11.03
N THR A 113 -2.83 12.96 -11.76
CA THR A 113 -2.80 12.64 -13.19
C THR A 113 -3.21 13.81 -14.09
N ALA A 114 -3.45 15.00 -13.53
CA ALA A 114 -3.98 16.14 -14.27
C ALA A 114 -3.11 16.57 -15.46
N SER A 115 -1.78 16.40 -15.37
CA SER A 115 -0.82 16.77 -16.41
C SER A 115 -0.62 15.69 -17.49
N GLN A 116 -1.30 14.55 -17.39
CA GLN A 116 -1.11 13.42 -18.29
C GLN A 116 -1.92 13.59 -19.58
N ARG A 117 -1.33 13.21 -20.71
CA ARG A 117 -1.98 13.28 -22.04
C ARG A 117 -3.22 12.38 -22.13
N ILE A 118 -3.14 11.22 -21.49
CA ILE A 118 -4.25 10.27 -21.32
C ILE A 118 -4.61 10.28 -19.84
N GLN A 119 -5.89 10.38 -19.52
CA GLN A 119 -6.37 10.38 -18.14
C GLN A 119 -6.64 8.94 -17.68
N PRO A 120 -5.72 8.30 -16.93
CA PRO A 120 -5.91 6.94 -16.45
C PRO A 120 -7.06 6.87 -15.43
N GLN A 121 -7.84 5.78 -15.42
CA GLN A 121 -8.85 5.59 -14.39
C GLN A 121 -8.20 5.07 -13.11
N PHE A 122 -8.64 5.57 -11.96
CA PHE A 122 -8.14 5.14 -10.65
C PHE A 122 -8.19 3.61 -10.48
N LEU A 123 -9.29 2.99 -10.95
CA LEU A 123 -9.54 1.55 -10.83
C LEU A 123 -8.69 0.68 -11.76
N ASP A 124 -7.96 1.27 -12.72
CA ASP A 124 -7.01 0.52 -13.53
C ASP A 124 -5.77 0.17 -12.68
N TYR A 125 -5.39 1.06 -11.77
CA TYR A 125 -4.15 1.02 -10.98
C TYR A 125 -4.36 0.55 -9.54
N PHE A 126 -5.54 0.77 -8.96
CA PHE A 126 -5.82 0.43 -7.57
C PHE A 126 -7.17 -0.26 -7.39
N ASP A 127 -7.16 -1.38 -6.68
CA ASP A 127 -8.38 -1.87 -6.03
C ASP A 127 -8.45 -1.22 -4.63
N PHE A 128 -9.66 -0.89 -4.18
CA PHE A 128 -9.89 -0.14 -2.94
C PHE A 128 -10.84 -0.93 -2.04
N ASN A 129 -10.51 -1.07 -0.75
CA ASN A 129 -11.37 -1.75 0.20
C ASN A 129 -11.24 -1.14 1.61
N VAL A 130 -12.32 -1.14 2.39
CA VAL A 130 -12.34 -0.71 3.79
C VAL A 130 -12.77 -1.87 4.67
N MET A 131 -11.94 -2.20 5.66
CA MET A 131 -12.28 -3.25 6.61
C MET A 131 -13.05 -2.69 7.81
N SER A 132 -14.15 -3.35 8.18
CA SER A 132 -14.94 -2.95 9.34
C SER A 132 -14.19 -3.19 10.65
N HIS A 133 -14.42 -2.31 11.63
CA HIS A 133 -13.86 -2.44 12.97
C HIS A 133 -14.23 -3.77 13.66
N SER A 134 -15.43 -4.30 13.40
CA SER A 134 -15.90 -5.58 13.95
C SER A 134 -15.04 -6.78 13.52
N VAL A 135 -14.49 -6.75 12.30
CA VAL A 135 -13.59 -7.79 11.79
C VAL A 135 -12.21 -7.67 12.44
N GLN A 136 -11.77 -6.45 12.77
CA GLN A 136 -10.46 -6.22 13.40
C GLN A 136 -10.40 -6.69 14.85
N ILE A 137 -11.50 -6.54 15.59
CA ILE A 137 -11.59 -7.00 16.99
C ILE A 137 -11.53 -8.53 17.09
N ARG A 138 -11.76 -9.26 15.98
CA ARG A 138 -11.66 -10.71 15.90
C ARG A 138 -10.44 -11.10 15.06
N PRO A 139 -9.25 -11.27 15.66
CA PRO A 139 -8.01 -11.58 14.94
C PRO A 139 -8.14 -12.77 13.98
N GLU A 140 -8.92 -13.78 14.35
CA GLU A 140 -9.18 -14.96 13.51
C GLU A 140 -9.94 -14.59 12.24
N GLY A 141 -11.01 -13.80 12.36
CA GLY A 141 -11.79 -13.32 11.23
C GLY A 141 -10.93 -12.49 10.28
N PHE A 142 -10.18 -11.53 10.82
CA PHE A 142 -9.22 -10.73 10.05
C PHE A 142 -8.21 -11.60 9.30
N ARG A 143 -7.66 -12.64 9.94
CA ARG A 143 -6.65 -13.53 9.34
C ARG A 143 -7.17 -14.28 8.12
N LEU A 144 -8.44 -14.69 8.12
CA LEU A 144 -9.03 -15.47 7.02
C LEU A 144 -9.04 -14.69 5.70
N HIS A 145 -9.25 -13.37 5.74
CA HIS A 145 -9.15 -12.50 4.56
C HIS A 145 -7.79 -12.56 3.85
N PHE A 146 -6.72 -12.93 4.56
CA PHE A 146 -5.37 -13.01 4.00
C PHE A 146 -4.90 -14.46 3.75
N THR A 147 -5.47 -15.44 4.46
CA THR A 147 -4.95 -16.83 4.47
C THR A 147 -5.86 -17.85 3.80
N ASP A 148 -7.17 -17.60 3.75
CA ASP A 148 -8.14 -18.55 3.17
C ASP A 148 -8.61 -18.07 1.79
N ARG A 149 -8.14 -18.75 0.74
CA ARG A 149 -8.49 -18.44 -0.66
C ARG A 149 -9.97 -18.65 -0.99
N ASN A 150 -10.67 -19.47 -0.20
CA ASN A 150 -12.09 -19.73 -0.39
C ASN A 150 -12.96 -18.74 0.40
N HIS A 151 -12.35 -17.88 1.21
CA HIS A 151 -13.08 -16.87 1.96
C HIS A 151 -13.72 -15.87 0.97
N PRO A 152 -15.02 -15.52 1.10
CA PRO A 152 -15.71 -14.64 0.16
C PRO A 152 -15.08 -13.25 0.07
N ASN A 153 -14.37 -12.84 1.12
CA ASN A 153 -13.66 -11.57 1.19
C ASN A 153 -12.12 -11.76 1.16
N TYR A 154 -11.62 -12.83 0.52
CA TYR A 154 -10.19 -13.03 0.33
C TYR A 154 -9.57 -11.86 -0.45
N LEU A 155 -8.46 -11.34 0.06
CA LEU A 155 -7.91 -10.08 -0.41
C LEU A 155 -6.92 -10.24 -1.53
N PHE A 156 -6.10 -11.30 -1.57
CA PHE A 156 -5.08 -11.41 -2.61
C PHE A 156 -5.68 -11.84 -3.94
N LYS A 157 -5.39 -11.09 -5.01
CA LYS A 157 -5.75 -11.44 -6.38
C LYS A 157 -4.48 -11.57 -7.22
N PRO A 158 -4.46 -12.44 -8.25
CA PRO A 158 -3.30 -12.61 -9.13
C PRO A 158 -2.79 -11.29 -9.74
N GLN A 159 -3.71 -10.37 -10.05
CA GLN A 159 -3.40 -9.05 -10.63
C GLN A 159 -2.61 -8.12 -9.70
N TYR A 160 -2.53 -8.42 -8.40
CA TYR A 160 -1.70 -7.65 -7.47
C TYR A 160 -0.28 -8.20 -7.36
N HIS A 161 -0.10 -9.47 -7.71
CA HIS A 161 1.15 -10.15 -7.51
C HIS A 161 2.17 -9.67 -8.53
N LYS A 162 3.35 -9.29 -8.03
CA LYS A 162 4.42 -8.74 -8.89
C LYS A 162 5.15 -9.79 -9.72
N ASN A 163 4.81 -11.07 -9.53
CA ASN A 163 5.41 -12.23 -10.19
C ASN A 163 6.93 -12.29 -10.03
N ILE A 164 7.41 -11.84 -8.87
CA ILE A 164 8.83 -11.86 -8.52
C ILE A 164 9.10 -13.21 -7.87
N PRO A 165 10.00 -14.05 -8.42
CA PRO A 165 10.40 -15.30 -7.79
C PRO A 165 10.89 -15.03 -6.37
N ILE A 166 10.57 -15.91 -5.43
CA ILE A 166 10.91 -15.72 -4.02
C ILE A 166 12.41 -15.55 -3.79
N ASP A 167 13.24 -16.24 -4.58
CA ASP A 167 14.70 -16.15 -4.54
C ASP A 167 15.20 -14.76 -4.93
N ASN A 168 14.43 -14.04 -5.75
CA ASN A 168 14.73 -12.68 -6.20
C ASN A 168 14.08 -11.60 -5.32
N LEU A 169 13.17 -11.98 -4.42
CA LEU A 169 12.45 -11.01 -3.58
C LEU A 169 13.44 -10.26 -2.66
N ALA A 170 14.38 -10.98 -2.04
CA ALA A 170 15.38 -10.36 -1.18
C ALA A 170 16.24 -9.34 -1.95
N CYS A 171 16.73 -9.71 -3.14
CA CYS A 171 17.52 -8.84 -4.01
C CYS A 171 16.73 -7.60 -4.46
N LEU A 172 15.44 -7.75 -4.81
CA LEU A 172 14.57 -6.62 -5.11
C LEU A 172 14.43 -5.68 -3.92
N MET A 173 14.16 -6.22 -2.74
CA MET A 173 13.98 -5.43 -1.52
C MET A 173 15.27 -4.68 -1.17
N GLU A 174 16.43 -5.34 -1.24
CA GLU A 174 17.72 -4.72 -0.97
C GLU A 174 18.05 -3.61 -1.98
N SER A 175 17.97 -3.89 -3.28
CA SER A 175 18.24 -2.90 -4.33
C SER A 175 17.28 -1.70 -4.27
N SER A 176 16.00 -1.94 -3.98
CA SER A 176 15.01 -0.88 -3.79
C SER A 176 15.30 -0.07 -2.53
N TRP A 177 15.76 -0.71 -1.46
CA TRP A 177 16.13 -0.04 -0.22
C TRP A 177 17.33 0.88 -0.43
N VAL A 178 18.42 0.37 -1.00
CA VAL A 178 19.63 1.14 -1.33
C VAL A 178 19.27 2.35 -2.18
N ARG A 179 18.53 2.15 -3.27
CA ARG A 179 18.12 3.24 -4.18
C ARG A 179 17.30 4.35 -3.51
N LEU A 180 16.53 4.01 -2.48
CA LEU A 180 15.60 4.95 -1.85
C LEU A 180 16.19 5.62 -0.61
N PHE A 181 17.02 4.92 0.15
CA PHE A 181 17.49 5.36 1.46
C PHE A 181 18.98 5.73 1.48
N GLU A 182 19.78 5.23 0.55
CA GLU A 182 21.19 5.59 0.49
C GLU A 182 21.44 6.81 -0.40
N PRO A 183 22.30 7.74 0.03
CA PRO A 183 22.78 8.82 -0.82
C PRO A 183 23.47 8.26 -2.07
N THR A 184 23.09 8.76 -3.25
CA THR A 184 23.61 8.31 -4.56
C THR A 184 25.11 8.47 -4.77
N TRP A 185 25.84 9.12 -3.85
CA TRP A 185 27.30 9.28 -3.89
C TRP A 185 28.08 8.16 -3.21
N LEU A 186 27.42 7.20 -2.53
CA LEU A 186 28.07 6.02 -1.93
C LEU A 186 28.14 4.81 -2.88
N ILE A 187 27.45 4.85 -4.02
CA ILE A 187 27.28 3.69 -4.93
C ILE A 187 28.39 3.63 -6.01
N TYR A 188 29.30 4.62 -6.07
CA TYR A 188 30.36 4.72 -7.08
C TYR A 188 31.79 4.56 -6.54
N HIS A 189 31.99 3.82 -5.45
CA HIS A 189 33.33 3.47 -4.95
C HIS A 189 33.51 1.96 -4.83
#